data_AF-A0A7J4EUA9-F1
#
_entry.id   AF-A0A7J4EUA9-F1
#
_cell.length_a   1.000
_cell.length_b   1.000
_cell.length_c   1.000
_cell.angle_alpha   90.00
_cell.angle_beta   90.00
_cell.angle_gamma   90.00
#
_symmetry.space_group_name_H-M   'P 1'
#
loop_
_entity.id
_entity.type
_entity.pdbx_description
1 polymer ?
#
loop_
_entity_poly.entity_id
_entity_poly.type
_entity_poly.pdbx_seq_one_letter_code
_entity_poly.pdbx_strand_id
1 'polypeptide(L)'
;MFGNPGSSIISGSDCFDLLEAKNKKGITIVGVTFVSSDCNCIGDGIVFSGTSFSKVIDCEFYNLGKSGIKLLDCENVTLQRNSAIGNHHFGIIVKNSEYCRLINNVTDRNWSSGVVIQESKRISLFDSCSRSNNDDGVMIWLSEICRVRESYFNFNECGSGVALNNSSIVTLFGNEAYRNSYGFSRVDSTDITEIDNYVHGNLIEDGSEEGGEEEEMAILKFVDIPQSPLISSGESAILEVDSSGDGAEITGITIDGLVGSRWKVEFFLPTISAVSEPSNEDKRNEIIYEPEDPIGGHFPPIGSIRFNFFLKFTNLSTETKQITGGIIGYHSVGSLELEWR
;
A
#
# COMPACT_ATOMS: atom_id res chain seq x y z
N MET A 1 1.61 13.57 27.69
CA MET A 1 0.27 13.10 27.27
C MET A 1 -0.63 14.32 27.26
N PHE A 2 -1.04 14.77 26.08
CA PHE A 2 -2.09 15.79 25.92
C PHE A 2 -3.34 15.05 25.41
N GLY A 3 -4.51 15.26 26.05
CA GLY A 3 -5.82 14.83 25.54
C GLY A 3 -6.58 13.80 26.39
N ASN A 4 -7.63 14.25 27.06
CA ASN A 4 -8.82 13.46 27.39
C ASN A 4 -9.76 13.59 26.15
N PRO A 5 -10.61 12.62 25.77
CA PRO A 5 -11.41 12.68 24.53
C PRO A 5 -12.56 13.71 24.55
N GLY A 6 -12.44 14.78 25.33
CA GLY A 6 -13.22 16.02 25.20
C GLY A 6 -12.36 17.10 24.55
N SER A 7 -12.60 17.31 23.24
CA SER A 7 -12.23 18.47 22.40
C SER A 7 -11.20 19.43 23.00
N SER A 8 -9.93 19.04 23.04
CA SER A 8 -8.85 20.01 23.24
C SER A 8 -8.64 20.73 21.93
N ILE A 9 -9.06 21.99 21.86
CA ILE A 9 -8.86 22.84 20.68
C ILE A 9 -7.59 23.66 20.88
N ILE A 10 -6.65 23.53 19.97
CA ILE A 10 -5.49 24.43 19.84
C ILE A 10 -5.77 25.33 18.65
N SER A 11 -5.86 26.63 18.91
CA SER A 11 -6.10 27.65 17.89
C SER A 11 -5.18 28.84 18.07
N GLY A 12 -4.80 29.46 16.96
CA GLY A 12 -4.02 30.69 16.97
C GLY A 12 -4.21 31.48 15.68
N SER A 13 -4.29 32.81 15.79
CA SER A 13 -4.12 33.74 14.67
C SER A 13 -2.65 34.12 14.57
N ASP A 14 -2.15 34.40 13.35
CA ASP A 14 -0.77 34.84 13.09
C ASP A 14 0.33 33.92 13.67
N CYS A 15 0.00 32.65 13.92
CA CYS A 15 0.95 31.70 14.49
C CYS A 15 1.81 31.08 13.37
N PHE A 16 3.10 30.91 13.67
CA PHE A 16 4.04 30.25 12.76
C PHE A 16 3.83 28.74 12.69
N ASP A 17 3.45 28.11 13.81
CA ASP A 17 3.04 26.70 13.94
C ASP A 17 2.20 26.59 15.22
N LEU A 18 1.16 25.74 15.25
CA LEU A 18 0.32 25.60 16.45
C LEU A 18 0.97 24.71 17.52
N LEU A 19 1.71 23.68 17.11
CA LEU A 19 2.51 22.84 18.01
C LEU A 19 3.81 22.44 17.33
N GLU A 20 4.93 22.73 17.98
CA GLU A 20 6.25 22.34 17.50
C GLU A 20 6.97 21.45 18.51
N ALA A 21 7.53 20.35 18.03
CA ALA A 21 8.42 19.48 18.80
C ALA A 21 9.74 19.25 18.04
N LYS A 22 10.84 19.68 18.66
CA LYS A 22 12.20 19.57 18.12
C LYS A 22 13.06 18.61 18.92
N ASN A 23 13.69 17.65 18.24
CA ASN A 23 14.67 16.72 18.81
C ASN A 23 14.11 15.95 20.02
N LYS A 24 12.88 15.46 19.91
CA LYS A 24 12.20 14.74 20.99
C LYS A 24 12.00 13.27 20.63
N LYS A 25 11.73 12.46 21.65
CA LYS A 25 11.45 11.03 21.49
C LYS A 25 10.21 10.67 22.27
N GLY A 26 9.37 9.79 21.72
CA GLY A 26 8.22 9.25 22.45
C GLY A 26 7.10 10.25 22.72
N ILE A 27 6.93 11.27 21.87
CA ILE A 27 5.79 12.18 21.99
C ILE A 27 4.53 11.44 21.55
N THR A 28 3.43 11.63 22.27
CA THR A 28 2.13 11.11 21.88
C THR A 28 1.07 12.19 22.06
N ILE A 29 0.40 12.52 20.96
CA ILE A 29 -0.71 13.49 20.87
C ILE A 29 -1.95 12.70 20.47
N VAL A 30 -3.04 12.83 21.23
CA VAL A 30 -4.27 12.07 21.00
C VAL A 30 -5.49 12.96 21.14
N GLY A 31 -6.42 12.92 20.19
CA GLY A 31 -7.74 13.54 20.36
C GLY A 31 -7.70 15.07 20.42
N VAL A 32 -6.76 15.71 19.71
CA VAL A 32 -6.61 17.17 19.70
C VAL A 32 -7.08 17.73 18.35
N THR A 33 -7.86 18.79 18.39
CA THR A 33 -8.28 19.53 17.19
C THR A 33 -7.43 20.79 17.06
N PHE A 34 -6.77 20.94 15.93
CA PHE A 34 -5.97 22.10 15.54
C PHE A 34 -6.75 22.89 14.50
N VAL A 35 -7.02 24.16 14.79
CA VAL A 35 -7.80 25.01 13.89
C VAL A 35 -7.19 26.40 13.79
N SER A 36 -7.10 26.93 12.58
CA SER A 36 -6.93 28.38 12.41
C SER A 36 -8.27 29.02 12.12
N SER A 37 -8.58 30.10 12.83
CA SER A 37 -9.74 30.96 12.54
C SER A 37 -9.44 32.03 11.49
N ASP A 38 -8.18 32.16 11.07
CA ASP A 38 -7.73 33.17 10.13
C ASP A 38 -7.04 32.53 8.93
N CYS A 39 -7.45 32.92 7.73
CA CYS A 39 -6.79 32.57 6.47
C CYS A 39 -5.35 33.11 6.39
N ASN A 40 -4.97 34.03 7.29
CA ASN A 40 -3.63 34.58 7.41
C ASN A 40 -2.72 33.81 8.36
N CYS A 41 -3.19 32.73 9.01
CA CYS A 41 -2.24 31.84 9.66
C CYS A 41 -1.23 31.38 8.60
N ILE A 42 0.05 31.39 8.94
CA ILE A 42 1.14 31.07 8.01
C ILE A 42 1.79 29.73 8.34
N GLY A 43 1.19 28.99 9.28
CA GLY A 43 1.82 27.89 9.97
C GLY A 43 1.20 26.52 9.77
N ASP A 44 1.95 25.50 10.17
CA ASP A 44 1.47 24.13 10.21
C ASP A 44 0.74 23.84 11.54
N GLY A 45 -0.07 22.79 11.58
CA GLY A 45 -0.77 22.37 12.79
C GLY A 45 0.20 21.75 13.79
N ILE A 46 0.86 20.66 13.37
CA ILE A 46 1.97 20.05 14.10
C ILE A 46 3.22 20.05 13.24
N VAL A 47 4.34 20.49 13.83
CA VAL A 47 5.68 20.30 13.29
C VAL A 47 6.49 19.42 14.23
N PHE A 48 6.84 18.23 13.74
CA PHE A 48 7.87 17.39 14.35
C PHE A 48 9.16 17.54 13.55
N SER A 49 10.23 17.97 14.21
CA SER A 49 11.56 18.11 13.62
C SER A 49 12.58 17.30 14.42
N GLY A 50 13.34 16.42 13.77
CA GLY A 50 14.33 15.58 14.46
C GLY A 50 13.72 14.63 15.49
N THR A 51 12.43 14.29 15.34
CA THR A 51 11.65 13.58 16.37
C THR A 51 11.54 12.09 16.04
N SER A 52 11.57 11.24 17.07
CA SER A 52 11.51 9.79 16.87
C SER A 52 10.53 9.06 17.78
N PHE A 53 10.09 7.87 17.36
CA PHE A 53 9.21 6.97 18.13
C PHE A 53 7.94 7.66 18.65
N SER A 54 7.42 8.62 17.89
CA SER A 54 6.33 9.50 18.31
C SER A 54 5.05 9.16 17.57
N LYS A 55 3.91 9.59 18.12
CA LYS A 55 2.57 9.26 17.63
C LYS A 55 1.65 10.47 17.62
N VAL A 56 0.87 10.59 16.56
CA VAL A 56 -0.27 11.52 16.47
C VAL A 56 -1.49 10.68 16.10
N ILE A 57 -2.48 10.65 16.98
CA ILE A 57 -3.60 9.71 16.90
C ILE A 57 -4.92 10.45 17.05
N ASP A 58 -5.92 10.16 16.22
CA ASP A 58 -7.27 10.71 16.36
C ASP A 58 -7.29 12.25 16.48
N CYS A 59 -6.38 12.94 15.77
CA CYS A 59 -6.32 14.40 15.76
C CYS A 59 -6.94 14.97 14.49
N GLU A 60 -7.43 16.20 14.58
CA GLU A 60 -8.03 16.89 13.45
C GLU A 60 -7.31 18.21 13.18
N PHE A 61 -7.17 18.57 11.91
CA PHE A 61 -6.41 19.74 11.45
C PHE A 61 -7.24 20.49 10.41
N TYR A 62 -7.72 21.68 10.75
CA TYR A 62 -8.69 22.42 9.93
C TYR A 62 -8.19 23.82 9.56
N ASN A 63 -8.29 24.14 8.27
CA ASN A 63 -8.11 25.49 7.71
C ASN A 63 -6.79 26.14 8.11
N LEU A 64 -5.72 25.36 8.22
CA LEU A 64 -4.41 25.88 8.61
C LEU A 64 -3.72 26.58 7.45
N GLY A 65 -2.80 27.48 7.81
CA GLY A 65 -2.03 28.30 6.86
C GLY A 65 -1.10 27.53 5.93
N LYS A 66 -0.65 26.36 6.37
CA LYS A 66 0.19 25.46 5.60
C LYS A 66 -0.34 24.04 5.69
N SER A 67 0.36 23.16 6.39
CA SER A 67 0.04 21.74 6.44
C SER A 67 -0.64 21.37 7.75
N GLY A 68 -1.48 20.34 7.73
CA GLY A 68 -2.02 19.77 8.97
C GLY A 68 -0.91 19.21 9.85
N ILE A 69 -0.15 18.28 9.30
CA ILE A 69 0.97 17.63 9.98
C ILE A 69 2.23 17.72 9.12
N LYS A 70 3.34 18.13 9.73
CA LYS A 70 4.67 18.16 9.10
C LYS A 70 5.66 17.35 9.92
N LEU A 71 6.22 16.32 9.30
CA LEU A 71 7.37 15.56 9.82
C LEU A 71 8.61 15.98 9.03
N LEU A 72 9.65 16.42 9.73
CA LEU A 72 10.93 16.82 9.17
C LEU A 72 12.05 16.07 9.91
N ASP A 73 12.92 15.38 9.19
CA ASP A 73 14.06 14.65 9.78
C ASP A 73 13.61 13.68 10.90
N CYS A 74 12.49 12.99 10.71
CA CYS A 74 11.86 12.14 11.72
C CYS A 74 12.10 10.65 11.48
N GLU A 75 12.04 9.86 12.54
CA GLU A 75 12.25 8.41 12.46
C GLU A 75 11.21 7.64 13.29
N ASN A 76 10.63 6.58 12.74
CA ASN A 76 9.67 5.73 13.47
C ASN A 76 8.46 6.51 14.04
N VAL A 77 7.94 7.50 13.30
CA VAL A 77 6.72 8.23 13.68
C VAL A 77 5.48 7.54 13.12
N THR A 78 4.43 7.42 13.93
CA THR A 78 3.12 6.88 13.49
C THR A 78 2.06 7.96 13.50
N LEU A 79 1.43 8.20 12.36
CA LEU A 79 0.24 9.03 12.20
C LEU A 79 -0.95 8.10 11.99
N GLN A 80 -1.90 8.07 12.92
CA GLN A 80 -3.01 7.13 12.88
C GLN A 80 -4.36 7.82 13.05
N ARG A 81 -5.32 7.57 12.14
CA ARG A 81 -6.69 8.10 12.24
C ARG A 81 -6.77 9.62 12.39
N ASN A 82 -5.88 10.35 11.74
CA ASN A 82 -5.95 11.80 11.74
C ASN A 82 -6.71 12.32 10.52
N SER A 83 -7.31 13.50 10.66
CA SER A 83 -8.03 14.16 9.58
C SER A 83 -7.44 15.53 9.32
N ALA A 84 -6.90 15.78 8.12
CA ALA A 84 -6.36 17.09 7.72
C ALA A 84 -7.18 17.66 6.56
N ILE A 85 -7.97 18.70 6.86
CA ILE A 85 -9.05 19.18 6.01
C ILE A 85 -8.93 20.69 5.76
N GLY A 86 -9.01 21.10 4.50
CA GLY A 86 -9.10 22.52 4.15
C GLY A 86 -7.81 23.32 4.36
N ASN A 87 -6.65 22.66 4.48
CA ASN A 87 -5.40 23.38 4.75
C ASN A 87 -4.86 24.03 3.46
N HIS A 88 -4.23 25.19 3.60
CA HIS A 88 -3.75 26.01 2.48
C HIS A 88 -2.46 25.48 1.82
N HIS A 89 -2.00 24.30 2.20
CA HIS A 89 -0.92 23.61 1.49
C HIS A 89 -1.21 22.11 1.46
N PHE A 90 -0.47 21.31 2.21
CA PHE A 90 -0.64 19.86 2.25
C PHE A 90 -1.55 19.41 3.39
N GLY A 91 -2.22 18.27 3.27
CA GLY A 91 -2.82 17.65 4.45
C GLY A 91 -1.73 17.17 5.42
N ILE A 92 -0.84 16.32 4.92
CA ILE A 92 0.30 15.74 5.66
C ILE A 92 1.55 15.80 4.79
N ILE A 93 2.68 16.24 5.36
CA ILE A 93 3.99 16.14 4.71
C ILE A 93 4.98 15.36 5.57
N VAL A 94 5.66 14.41 4.94
CA VAL A 94 6.76 13.62 5.49
C VAL A 94 8.01 13.94 4.68
N LYS A 95 8.96 14.66 5.27
CA LYS A 95 10.18 15.11 4.60
C LYS A 95 11.43 14.61 5.31
N ASN A 96 12.42 14.13 4.55
CA ASN A 96 13.71 13.67 5.07
C ASN A 96 13.57 12.64 6.21
N SER A 97 12.53 11.81 6.16
CA SER A 97 12.15 10.95 7.27
C SER A 97 12.23 9.47 6.91
N GLU A 98 12.40 8.62 7.91
CA GLU A 98 12.51 7.17 7.71
C GLU A 98 11.56 6.38 8.62
N TYR A 99 11.10 5.22 8.15
CA TYR A 99 10.29 4.27 8.93
C TYR A 99 8.99 4.84 9.49
N CYS A 100 8.45 5.91 8.88
CA CYS A 100 7.20 6.51 9.32
C CYS A 100 6.00 5.77 8.73
N ARG A 101 4.90 5.71 9.51
CA ARG A 101 3.68 4.97 9.19
C ARG A 101 2.48 5.89 9.23
N LEU A 102 1.74 5.96 8.13
CA LEU A 102 0.50 6.70 7.96
C LEU A 102 -0.62 5.67 7.83
N ILE A 103 -1.47 5.57 8.84
CA ILE A 103 -2.49 4.52 8.98
C ILE A 103 -3.86 5.18 9.13
N ASN A 104 -4.80 4.90 8.24
CA ASN A 104 -6.19 5.35 8.38
C ASN A 104 -6.34 6.87 8.46
N ASN A 105 -5.48 7.63 7.79
CA ASN A 105 -5.60 9.08 7.78
C ASN A 105 -6.51 9.54 6.64
N VAL A 106 -7.16 10.68 6.85
CA VAL A 106 -8.01 11.34 5.86
C VAL A 106 -7.42 12.70 5.53
N THR A 107 -7.20 12.96 4.24
CA THR A 107 -6.78 14.28 3.74
C THR A 107 -7.79 14.76 2.70
N ASP A 108 -8.47 15.87 2.99
CA ASP A 108 -9.62 16.33 2.21
C ASP A 108 -9.55 17.83 1.94
N ARG A 109 -9.77 18.26 0.68
CA ARG A 109 -9.87 19.68 0.32
C ARG A 109 -8.65 20.52 0.72
N ASN A 110 -7.45 19.95 0.68
CA ASN A 110 -6.23 20.73 0.85
C ASN A 110 -5.86 21.41 -0.47
N TRP A 111 -5.25 22.59 -0.38
CA TRP A 111 -5.03 23.45 -1.55
C TRP A 111 -3.91 22.97 -2.48
N SER A 112 -3.09 22.01 -2.05
CA SER A 112 -2.15 21.29 -2.91
C SER A 112 -2.42 19.78 -2.82
N SER A 113 -1.42 18.94 -2.50
CA SER A 113 -1.62 17.50 -2.35
C SER A 113 -2.15 17.12 -0.96
N GLY A 114 -2.88 16.01 -0.87
CA GLY A 114 -3.35 15.48 0.42
C GLY A 114 -2.19 14.97 1.29
N VAL A 115 -1.37 14.06 0.74
CA VAL A 115 -0.16 13.56 1.41
C VAL A 115 1.06 13.78 0.52
N VAL A 116 2.16 14.28 1.10
CA VAL A 116 3.46 14.40 0.43
C VAL A 116 4.51 13.60 1.18
N ILE A 117 5.20 12.71 0.47
CA ILE A 117 6.38 11.98 0.93
C ILE A 117 7.56 12.48 0.10
N GLN A 118 8.44 13.28 0.71
CA GLN A 118 9.55 13.93 0.02
C GLN A 118 10.89 13.50 0.63
N GLU A 119 11.87 13.18 -0.21
CA GLU A 119 13.25 12.88 0.21
C GLU A 119 13.31 11.86 1.36
N SER A 120 12.38 10.90 1.36
CA SER A 120 12.12 10.02 2.50
C SER A 120 12.27 8.55 2.11
N LYS A 121 12.45 7.69 3.11
CA LYS A 121 12.71 6.27 2.86
C LYS A 121 11.87 5.37 3.76
N ARG A 122 11.46 4.21 3.26
CA ARG A 122 10.72 3.20 4.05
C ARG A 122 9.45 3.76 4.69
N ILE A 123 8.73 4.59 3.96
CA ILE A 123 7.45 5.14 4.39
C ILE A 123 6.33 4.18 4.02
N SER A 124 5.39 3.95 4.94
CA SER A 124 4.20 3.13 4.70
C SER A 124 2.95 3.97 4.87
N LEU A 125 2.13 4.02 3.84
CA LEU A 125 0.78 4.56 3.83
C LEU A 125 -0.21 3.40 3.64
N PHE A 126 -1.18 3.28 4.54
CA PHE A 126 -2.10 2.15 4.58
C PHE A 126 -3.51 2.61 4.98
N ASP A 127 -4.52 2.03 4.31
CA ASP A 127 -5.94 2.20 4.64
C ASP A 127 -6.36 3.68 4.77
N SER A 128 -5.74 4.55 3.98
CA SER A 128 -5.93 6.01 4.07
C SER A 128 -6.78 6.52 2.89
N CYS A 129 -7.41 7.68 3.08
CA CYS A 129 -8.22 8.31 2.05
C CYS A 129 -7.69 9.72 1.77
N SER A 130 -7.37 10.00 0.51
CA SER A 130 -6.98 11.34 0.06
C SER A 130 -7.87 11.79 -1.09
N ARG A 131 -8.68 12.83 -0.86
CA ARG A 131 -9.70 13.22 -1.82
C ARG A 131 -9.89 14.72 -1.94
N SER A 132 -10.40 15.15 -3.09
CA SER A 132 -10.79 16.54 -3.32
C SER A 132 -9.67 17.54 -3.03
N ASN A 133 -8.40 17.11 -3.11
CA ASN A 133 -7.27 18.01 -3.01
C ASN A 133 -7.01 18.62 -4.39
N ASN A 134 -6.41 19.80 -4.43
CA ASN A 134 -6.23 20.51 -5.70
C ASN A 134 -5.24 19.79 -6.62
N ASP A 135 -4.16 19.22 -6.05
CA ASP A 135 -3.10 18.56 -6.82
C ASP A 135 -3.28 17.03 -6.70
N ASP A 136 -2.30 16.31 -6.13
CA ASP A 136 -2.35 14.85 -6.01
C ASP A 136 -3.03 14.37 -4.72
N GLY A 137 -3.62 13.18 -4.76
CA GLY A 137 -4.02 12.47 -3.55
C GLY A 137 -2.79 12.18 -2.69
N VAL A 138 -1.79 11.52 -3.27
CA VAL A 138 -0.48 11.24 -2.66
C VAL A 138 0.62 11.59 -3.66
N MET A 139 1.59 12.41 -3.25
CA MET A 139 2.82 12.66 -4.02
C MET A 139 4.01 12.01 -3.32
N ILE A 140 4.74 11.16 -4.03
CA ILE A 140 6.00 10.55 -3.60
C ILE A 140 7.12 11.14 -4.46
N TRP A 141 7.98 11.94 -3.86
CA TRP A 141 9.01 12.70 -4.55
C TRP A 141 10.41 12.42 -3.97
N LEU A 142 11.38 12.08 -4.83
CA LEU A 142 12.77 11.82 -4.42
C LEU A 142 12.88 10.80 -3.27
N SER A 143 12.01 9.79 -3.26
CA SER A 143 11.84 8.89 -2.12
C SER A 143 12.06 7.43 -2.51
N GLU A 144 12.42 6.59 -1.54
CA GLU A 144 12.79 5.19 -1.78
C GLU A 144 12.07 4.20 -0.86
N ILE A 145 11.81 2.98 -1.34
CA ILE A 145 11.28 1.88 -0.51
C ILE A 145 9.94 2.28 0.14
N CYS A 146 9.08 2.98 -0.60
CA CYS A 146 7.78 3.42 -0.10
C CYS A 146 6.70 2.38 -0.42
N ARG A 147 5.70 2.25 0.47
CA ARG A 147 4.55 1.36 0.26
C ARG A 147 3.25 2.12 0.47
N VAL A 148 2.39 2.09 -0.53
CA VAL A 148 1.04 2.66 -0.49
C VAL A 148 0.08 1.50 -0.72
N ARG A 149 -0.80 1.22 0.23
CA ARG A 149 -1.71 0.09 0.08
C ARG A 149 -3.10 0.26 0.64
N GLU A 150 -4.06 -0.46 0.05
CA GLU A 150 -5.45 -0.56 0.49
C GLU A 150 -6.07 0.82 0.73
N SER A 151 -5.72 1.81 -0.09
CA SER A 151 -6.07 3.22 0.11
C SER A 151 -6.91 3.78 -1.04
N TYR A 152 -7.64 4.87 -0.77
CA TYR A 152 -8.59 5.48 -1.71
C TYR A 152 -8.13 6.89 -2.10
N PHE A 153 -8.01 7.14 -3.41
CA PHE A 153 -7.54 8.41 -3.96
C PHE A 153 -8.49 8.95 -5.02
N ASN A 154 -9.28 9.97 -4.70
CA ASN A 154 -10.37 10.34 -5.60
C ASN A 154 -10.73 11.83 -5.63
N PHE A 155 -11.24 12.29 -6.77
CA PHE A 155 -11.61 13.69 -6.99
C PHE A 155 -10.46 14.68 -6.77
N ASN A 156 -9.20 14.28 -6.93
CA ASN A 156 -8.08 15.22 -6.86
C ASN A 156 -7.99 15.96 -8.20
N GLU A 157 -8.31 17.26 -8.19
CA GLU A 157 -8.84 17.99 -9.35
C GLU A 157 -7.83 18.20 -10.47
N CYS A 158 -6.59 18.57 -10.12
CA CYS A 158 -5.54 18.85 -11.09
C CYS A 158 -4.45 17.76 -11.14
N GLY A 159 -4.43 16.82 -10.20
CA GLY A 159 -3.36 15.82 -10.08
C GLY A 159 -3.81 14.37 -10.18
N SER A 160 -2.92 13.51 -9.70
CA SER A 160 -3.07 12.06 -9.74
C SER A 160 -3.70 11.54 -8.46
N GLY A 161 -4.27 10.34 -8.49
CA GLY A 161 -4.52 9.61 -7.25
C GLY A 161 -3.22 9.39 -6.46
N VAL A 162 -2.21 8.86 -7.14
CA VAL A 162 -0.82 8.76 -6.65
C VAL A 162 0.16 9.25 -7.73
N ALA A 163 1.03 10.20 -7.40
CA ALA A 163 2.09 10.67 -8.27
C ALA A 163 3.47 10.23 -7.74
N LEU A 164 4.27 9.62 -8.60
CA LEU A 164 5.64 9.19 -8.33
C LEU A 164 6.60 10.05 -9.15
N ASN A 165 7.50 10.77 -8.48
CA ASN A 165 8.45 11.67 -9.12
C ASN A 165 9.87 11.38 -8.62
N ASN A 166 10.78 11.03 -9.52
CA ASN A 166 12.18 10.72 -9.20
C ASN A 166 12.32 9.76 -8.01
N SER A 167 11.45 8.74 -7.92
CA SER A 167 11.37 7.83 -6.77
C SER A 167 11.68 6.40 -7.18
N SER A 168 12.15 5.59 -6.24
CA SER A 168 12.55 4.21 -6.53
C SER A 168 12.01 3.20 -5.53
N ILE A 169 11.78 1.96 -5.99
CA ILE A 169 11.34 0.84 -5.13
C ILE A 169 10.03 1.22 -4.41
N VAL A 170 9.00 1.55 -5.18
CA VAL A 170 7.69 1.91 -4.63
C VAL A 170 6.71 0.77 -4.90
N THR A 171 6.00 0.32 -3.87
CA THR A 171 4.91 -0.66 -4.03
C THR A 171 3.57 0.02 -3.85
N LEU A 172 2.71 -0.05 -4.86
CA LEU A 172 1.29 0.31 -4.79
C LEU A 172 0.48 -0.99 -4.78
N PHE A 173 -0.19 -1.33 -3.68
CA PHE A 173 -0.95 -2.58 -3.55
C PHE A 173 -2.41 -2.35 -3.13
N GLY A 174 -3.39 -2.87 -3.88
CA GLY A 174 -4.78 -2.87 -3.42
C GLY A 174 -5.44 -1.48 -3.35
N ASN A 175 -4.91 -0.46 -4.04
CA ASN A 175 -5.42 0.90 -3.95
C ASN A 175 -6.53 1.16 -4.96
N GLU A 176 -7.46 2.06 -4.65
CA GLU A 176 -8.48 2.51 -5.59
C GLU A 176 -8.25 3.99 -5.95
N ALA A 177 -8.12 4.29 -7.25
CA ALA A 177 -7.95 5.66 -7.73
C ALA A 177 -8.97 6.02 -8.81
N TYR A 178 -9.84 7.00 -8.55
CA TYR A 178 -10.90 7.37 -9.48
C TYR A 178 -11.25 8.85 -9.49
N ARG A 179 -11.70 9.34 -10.65
CA ARG A 179 -12.12 10.73 -10.87
C ARG A 179 -11.04 11.76 -10.51
N ASN A 180 -9.77 11.43 -10.74
CA ASN A 180 -8.64 12.35 -10.71
C ASN A 180 -8.26 12.75 -12.15
N SER A 181 -7.26 13.62 -12.35
CA SER A 181 -6.68 13.81 -13.68
C SER A 181 -6.02 12.53 -14.18
N TYR A 182 -5.20 11.90 -13.34
CA TYR A 182 -4.57 10.61 -13.60
C TYR A 182 -4.87 9.64 -12.46
N GLY A 183 -4.98 8.34 -12.75
CA GLY A 183 -5.06 7.33 -11.70
C GLY A 183 -3.80 7.31 -10.86
N PHE A 184 -2.74 6.78 -11.45
CA PHE A 184 -1.37 6.88 -10.95
C PHE A 184 -0.48 7.49 -12.03
N SER A 185 0.46 8.35 -11.68
CA SER A 185 1.42 8.92 -12.63
C SER A 185 2.84 8.64 -12.16
N ARG A 186 3.76 8.52 -13.13
CA ARG A 186 5.16 8.24 -12.87
C ARG A 186 6.01 9.17 -13.74
N VAL A 187 6.99 9.81 -13.12
CA VAL A 187 7.97 10.67 -13.78
C VAL A 187 9.33 10.29 -13.23
N ASP A 188 10.25 9.87 -14.10
CA ASP A 188 11.63 9.52 -13.77
C ASP A 188 11.76 8.55 -12.58
N SER A 189 10.83 7.61 -12.43
CA SER A 189 10.74 6.71 -11.29
C SER A 189 11.02 5.26 -11.70
N THR A 190 11.75 4.51 -10.87
CA THR A 190 12.24 3.16 -11.20
C THR A 190 11.79 2.11 -10.18
N ASP A 191 11.77 0.84 -10.57
CA ASP A 191 11.43 -0.28 -9.68
C ASP A 191 10.06 -0.10 -8.99
N ILE A 192 9.05 0.31 -9.77
CA ILE A 192 7.69 0.51 -9.29
C ILE A 192 6.91 -0.78 -9.45
N THR A 193 6.31 -1.24 -8.36
CA THR A 193 5.49 -2.46 -8.33
C THR A 193 4.05 -2.08 -8.05
N GLU A 194 3.16 -2.29 -9.02
CA GLU A 194 1.73 -2.05 -8.89
C GLU A 194 0.96 -3.36 -8.94
N ILE A 195 0.21 -3.65 -7.88
CA ILE A 195 -0.48 -4.92 -7.67
C ILE A 195 -1.90 -4.60 -7.18
N ASP A 196 -2.91 -5.23 -7.74
CA ASP A 196 -4.31 -5.20 -7.25
C ASP A 196 -4.90 -3.79 -7.11
N ASN A 197 -4.42 -2.83 -7.89
CA ASN A 197 -4.96 -1.49 -7.86
C ASN A 197 -6.14 -1.35 -8.82
N TYR A 198 -7.21 -0.69 -8.38
CA TYR A 198 -8.39 -0.42 -9.17
C TYR A 198 -8.42 1.05 -9.61
N VAL A 199 -8.08 1.29 -10.88
CA VAL A 199 -8.00 2.63 -11.47
C VAL A 199 -9.14 2.81 -12.46
N HIS A 200 -10.05 3.75 -12.23
CA HIS A 200 -11.23 3.94 -13.11
C HIS A 200 -11.75 5.38 -13.12
N GLY A 201 -12.39 5.80 -14.22
CA GLY A 201 -13.11 7.08 -14.28
C GLY A 201 -12.24 8.31 -14.01
N ASN A 202 -10.92 8.22 -14.22
CA ASN A 202 -10.00 9.36 -14.23
C ASN A 202 -10.06 10.04 -15.61
N LEU A 203 -9.65 11.30 -15.70
CA LEU A 203 -9.70 12.04 -16.98
C LEU A 203 -8.77 11.42 -18.03
N ILE A 204 -7.62 10.94 -17.58
CA ILE A 204 -6.64 10.20 -18.37
C ILE A 204 -6.57 8.81 -17.73
N GLU A 205 -7.11 7.81 -18.43
CA GLU A 205 -7.24 6.45 -17.91
C GLU A 205 -5.88 5.70 -17.92
N ASP A 206 -4.95 6.08 -18.80
CA ASP A 206 -3.59 5.52 -18.86
C ASP A 206 -2.55 6.50 -18.32
N GLY A 207 -2.02 6.17 -17.13
CA GLY A 207 -1.10 6.98 -16.35
C GLY A 207 0.34 7.13 -16.86
N SER A 208 0.64 6.77 -18.11
CA SER A 208 2.00 6.85 -18.66
C SER A 208 2.14 7.99 -19.67
N GLU A 209 2.48 9.19 -19.19
CA GLU A 209 3.33 10.08 -20.01
C GLU A 209 4.76 9.53 -19.98
N GLU A 210 5.01 8.39 -20.62
CA GLU A 210 6.37 8.01 -21.01
C GLU A 210 6.49 8.09 -22.53
N GLY A 211 7.40 8.95 -23.00
CA GLY A 211 7.89 8.96 -24.38
C GLY A 211 8.79 7.76 -24.71
N GLY A 212 8.39 6.57 -24.29
CA GLY A 212 8.96 5.28 -24.64
C GLY A 212 7.97 4.52 -25.52
N GLU A 213 8.47 3.73 -26.46
CA GLU A 213 7.67 2.94 -27.40
C GLU A 213 6.54 2.19 -26.68
N GLU A 214 5.35 2.13 -27.31
CA GLU A 214 4.19 1.33 -26.86
C GLU A 214 4.60 -0.15 -26.72
N GLU A 215 5.22 -0.52 -25.60
CA GLU A 215 5.15 -1.89 -25.13
C GLU A 215 3.70 -2.12 -24.69
N GLU A 216 3.00 -3.05 -25.34
CA GLU A 216 1.70 -3.56 -24.92
C GLU A 216 1.77 -3.85 -23.41
N MET A 217 1.24 -2.94 -22.59
CA MET A 217 1.22 -3.13 -21.14
C MET A 217 0.40 -4.38 -20.88
N ALA A 218 1.06 -5.43 -20.43
CA ALA A 218 0.41 -6.67 -20.05
C ALA A 218 -0.61 -6.35 -18.96
N ILE A 219 -1.89 -6.39 -19.31
CA ILE A 219 -3.00 -6.08 -18.41
C ILE A 219 -2.89 -7.01 -17.19
N LEU A 220 -2.91 -6.44 -15.99
CA LEU A 220 -3.00 -7.22 -14.76
C LEU A 220 -4.32 -7.97 -14.75
N LYS A 221 -4.24 -9.29 -14.72
CA LYS A 221 -5.38 -10.21 -14.70
C LYS A 221 -5.45 -10.91 -13.34
N PHE A 222 -6.66 -11.32 -13.00
CA PHE A 222 -6.96 -12.08 -11.80
C PHE A 222 -7.60 -13.40 -12.18
N VAL A 223 -7.19 -14.46 -11.51
CA VAL A 223 -7.87 -15.76 -11.59
C VAL A 223 -8.17 -16.27 -10.18
N ASP A 224 -9.43 -16.65 -9.98
CA ASP A 224 -9.88 -17.23 -8.72
C ASP A 224 -9.36 -18.66 -8.58
N ILE A 225 -8.76 -18.97 -7.44
CA ILE A 225 -8.34 -20.32 -7.11
C ILE A 225 -9.59 -21.14 -6.76
N PRO A 226 -9.83 -22.28 -7.45
CA PRO A 226 -10.97 -23.12 -7.15
C PRO A 226 -10.86 -23.69 -5.72
N GLN A 227 -11.99 -24.07 -5.12
CA GLN A 227 -11.98 -24.76 -3.84
C GLN A 227 -11.19 -26.07 -3.93
N SER A 228 -10.28 -26.29 -2.97
CA SER A 228 -9.53 -27.54 -2.92
C SER A 228 -10.42 -28.71 -2.50
N PRO A 229 -9.99 -29.96 -2.75
CA PRO A 229 -10.49 -31.10 -1.97
C PRO A 229 -10.21 -30.91 -0.47
N LEU A 230 -10.91 -31.68 0.37
CA LEU A 230 -10.60 -31.76 1.79
C LEU A 230 -9.21 -32.39 1.99
N ILE A 231 -8.37 -31.76 2.82
CA ILE A 231 -6.99 -32.18 3.08
C ILE A 231 -6.91 -32.63 4.53
N SER A 232 -6.72 -33.93 4.76
CA SER A 232 -6.60 -34.48 6.12
C SER A 232 -5.28 -34.05 6.77
N SER A 233 -5.17 -34.23 8.09
CA SER A 233 -3.93 -33.95 8.83
C SER A 233 -2.75 -34.73 8.25
N GLY A 234 -1.69 -34.03 7.88
CA GLY A 234 -0.47 -34.58 7.28
C GLY A 234 -0.55 -34.86 5.77
N GLU A 235 -1.73 -34.74 5.15
CA GLU A 235 -1.90 -34.91 3.71
C GLU A 235 -1.57 -33.63 2.95
N SER A 236 -1.45 -33.74 1.62
CA SER A 236 -1.20 -32.62 0.73
C SER A 236 -2.17 -32.60 -0.44
N ALA A 237 -2.44 -31.40 -0.96
CA ALA A 237 -3.04 -31.19 -2.27
C ALA A 237 -2.12 -30.28 -3.10
N ILE A 238 -2.11 -30.46 -4.42
CA ILE A 238 -1.26 -29.69 -5.32
C ILE A 238 -2.15 -28.84 -6.22
N LEU A 239 -1.95 -27.53 -6.22
CA LEU A 239 -2.53 -26.62 -7.20
C LEU A 239 -1.51 -26.47 -8.34
N GLU A 240 -1.88 -26.93 -9.52
CA GLU A 240 -1.19 -26.62 -10.76
C GLU A 240 -1.65 -25.26 -11.29
N VAL A 241 -0.68 -24.42 -11.62
CA VAL A 241 -0.92 -23.15 -12.30
C VAL A 241 -0.32 -23.25 -13.69
N ASP A 242 -1.18 -23.48 -14.67
CA ASP A 242 -0.81 -23.55 -16.07
C ASP A 242 -0.83 -22.15 -16.68
N SER A 243 0.35 -21.68 -17.09
CA SER A 243 0.49 -20.40 -17.76
C SER A 243 0.54 -20.53 -19.27
N SER A 244 0.00 -21.61 -19.83
CA SER A 244 0.08 -22.05 -21.23
C SER A 244 0.23 -20.87 -22.20
N GLY A 245 1.42 -20.69 -22.77
CA GLY A 245 1.73 -19.58 -23.67
C GLY A 245 3.07 -18.88 -23.37
N ASP A 246 3.10 -17.56 -23.55
CA ASP A 246 4.29 -16.69 -23.50
C ASP A 246 4.85 -16.44 -22.07
N GLY A 247 4.36 -17.18 -21.08
CA GLY A 247 4.69 -17.00 -19.66
C GLY A 247 3.76 -15.99 -18.98
N ALA A 248 3.64 -16.12 -17.66
CA ALA A 248 2.88 -15.19 -16.82
C ALA A 248 3.78 -14.66 -15.70
N GLU A 249 3.89 -13.35 -15.58
CA GLU A 249 4.52 -12.75 -14.41
C GLU A 249 3.52 -12.72 -13.26
N ILE A 250 3.76 -13.57 -12.26
CA ILE A 250 2.89 -13.64 -11.08
C ILE A 250 3.26 -12.51 -10.14
N THR A 251 2.32 -11.60 -9.94
CA THR A 251 2.50 -10.40 -9.12
C THR A 251 2.14 -10.64 -7.66
N GLY A 252 1.21 -11.56 -7.40
CA GLY A 252 0.78 -11.91 -6.05
C GLY A 252 -0.10 -13.15 -6.02
N ILE A 253 -0.08 -13.85 -4.89
CA ILE A 253 -0.99 -14.96 -4.61
C ILE A 253 -1.55 -14.73 -3.21
N THR A 254 -2.88 -14.73 -3.12
CA THR A 254 -3.61 -14.71 -1.85
C THR A 254 -4.41 -15.99 -1.74
N ILE A 255 -4.30 -16.72 -0.62
CA ILE A 255 -5.00 -17.98 -0.40
C ILE A 255 -5.97 -17.86 0.78
N ASP A 256 -7.23 -18.22 0.55
CA ASP A 256 -8.26 -18.25 1.60
C ASP A 256 -8.29 -19.60 2.32
N GLY A 257 -8.66 -19.58 3.60
CA GLY A 257 -8.77 -20.79 4.43
C GLY A 257 -7.48 -21.22 5.12
N LEU A 258 -6.40 -20.44 5.02
CA LEU A 258 -5.16 -20.72 5.76
C LEU A 258 -5.16 -20.18 7.20
N VAL A 259 -5.90 -19.10 7.48
CA VAL A 259 -5.92 -18.44 8.80
C VAL A 259 -6.45 -19.37 9.89
N GLY A 260 -5.81 -19.32 11.06
CA GLY A 260 -6.22 -20.10 12.23
C GLY A 260 -5.84 -21.58 12.16
N SER A 261 -5.05 -21.99 11.17
CA SER A 261 -4.58 -23.37 11.00
C SER A 261 -3.11 -23.39 10.61
N ARG A 262 -2.43 -24.49 10.94
CA ARG A 262 -1.02 -24.66 10.58
C ARG A 262 -0.90 -25.27 9.20
N TRP A 263 -0.18 -24.60 8.30
CA TRP A 263 0.01 -25.04 6.93
C TRP A 263 1.47 -24.98 6.53
N LYS A 264 1.89 -25.87 5.63
CA LYS A 264 3.15 -25.74 4.90
C LYS A 264 2.82 -25.62 3.43
N VAL A 265 3.29 -24.55 2.79
CA VAL A 265 3.11 -24.32 1.36
C VAL A 265 4.48 -24.35 0.69
N GLU A 266 4.62 -25.22 -0.30
CA GLU A 266 5.85 -25.42 -1.05
C GLU A 266 5.63 -24.96 -2.49
N PHE A 267 6.54 -24.14 -3.00
CA PHE A 267 6.50 -23.62 -4.37
C PHE A 267 7.51 -24.38 -5.23
N PHE A 268 7.04 -24.92 -6.36
CA PHE A 268 7.85 -25.68 -7.30
C PHE A 268 7.82 -25.04 -8.68
N LEU A 269 9.01 -24.95 -9.30
CA LEU A 269 9.19 -24.45 -10.65
C LEU A 269 9.96 -25.50 -11.48
N PRO A 270 9.24 -26.37 -12.21
CA PRO A 270 9.83 -27.40 -13.06
C PRO A 270 10.78 -26.81 -14.10
N THR A 271 11.82 -27.56 -14.42
CA THR A 271 12.81 -27.18 -15.45
C THR A 271 12.33 -27.44 -16.88
N ILE A 272 11.24 -28.17 -17.05
CA ILE A 272 10.69 -28.59 -18.35
C ILE A 272 9.17 -28.39 -18.29
N SER A 273 8.54 -27.95 -19.38
CA SER A 273 7.08 -27.79 -19.51
C SER A 273 6.27 -29.10 -19.41
N ALA A 274 6.86 -30.20 -18.92
CA ALA A 274 6.18 -31.47 -18.80
C ALA A 274 5.31 -31.50 -17.54
N VAL A 275 4.06 -31.92 -17.75
CA VAL A 275 2.89 -31.91 -16.87
C VAL A 275 2.96 -32.97 -15.75
N SER A 276 4.14 -33.48 -15.38
CA SER A 276 4.28 -34.44 -14.28
C SER A 276 4.30 -33.75 -12.92
N GLU A 277 3.86 -34.45 -11.88
CA GLU A 277 3.96 -33.99 -10.48
C GLU A 277 5.39 -33.51 -10.18
N PRO A 278 5.57 -32.31 -9.59
CA PRO A 278 6.89 -31.73 -9.41
C PRO A 278 7.75 -32.58 -8.46
N SER A 279 9.03 -32.70 -8.78
CA SER A 279 10.00 -33.39 -7.93
C SER A 279 10.53 -32.47 -6.83
N ASN A 280 11.17 -33.03 -5.80
CA ASN A 280 11.84 -32.21 -4.78
C ASN A 280 12.97 -31.34 -5.36
N GLU A 281 13.52 -31.68 -6.52
CA GLU A 281 14.55 -30.88 -7.21
C GLU A 281 13.96 -29.58 -7.82
N ASP A 282 12.65 -29.56 -8.04
CA ASP A 282 11.93 -28.42 -8.59
C ASP A 282 11.51 -27.40 -7.52
N LYS A 283 11.66 -27.75 -6.23
CA LYS A 283 11.31 -26.88 -5.11
C LYS A 283 12.17 -25.62 -5.12
N ARG A 284 11.55 -24.45 -4.99
CA ARG A 284 12.26 -23.16 -4.89
C ARG A 284 12.02 -22.45 -3.57
N ASN A 285 10.84 -22.63 -2.99
CA ASN A 285 10.49 -21.96 -1.74
C ASN A 285 9.60 -22.83 -0.86
N GLU A 286 9.58 -22.52 0.43
CA GLU A 286 8.71 -23.10 1.44
C GLU A 286 8.31 -22.03 2.45
N ILE A 287 7.02 -22.01 2.78
CA ILE A 287 6.47 -21.15 3.82
C ILE A 287 5.68 -22.02 4.79
N ILE A 288 5.90 -21.82 6.08
CA ILE A 288 5.10 -22.41 7.15
C ILE A 288 4.25 -21.29 7.73
N TYR A 289 2.93 -21.47 7.66
CA TYR A 289 1.95 -20.61 8.31
C TYR A 289 1.60 -21.21 9.66
N GLU A 290 1.68 -20.40 10.71
CA GLU A 290 1.24 -20.75 12.04
C GLU A 290 -0.19 -20.22 12.29
N PRO A 291 -0.98 -20.85 13.18
CA PRO A 291 -2.36 -20.43 13.43
C PRO A 291 -2.50 -18.98 13.90
N GLU A 292 -1.44 -18.41 14.47
CA GLU A 292 -1.40 -17.07 15.04
C GLU A 292 -1.02 -16.00 14.01
N ASP A 293 -0.66 -16.39 12.78
CA ASP A 293 -0.27 -15.45 11.74
C ASP A 293 -1.50 -14.65 11.27
N PRO A 294 -1.47 -13.31 11.41
CA PRO A 294 -2.63 -12.47 11.10
C PRO A 294 -2.86 -12.28 9.60
N ILE A 295 -1.89 -12.69 8.77
CA ILE A 295 -1.91 -12.51 7.32
C ILE A 295 -2.02 -13.91 6.71
N GLY A 296 -3.24 -14.30 6.34
CA GLY A 296 -3.46 -15.56 5.63
C GLY A 296 -2.80 -15.54 4.26
N GLY A 297 -1.94 -16.51 3.99
CA GLY A 297 -1.67 -16.99 2.63
C GLY A 297 -1.11 -16.01 1.60
N HIS A 298 -0.55 -14.88 2.01
CA HIS A 298 0.02 -13.93 1.05
C HIS A 298 1.43 -14.37 0.66
N PHE A 299 1.66 -14.61 -0.64
CA PHE A 299 2.99 -14.85 -1.20
C PHE A 299 3.54 -13.54 -1.77
N PRO A 300 4.80 -13.17 -1.45
CA PRO A 300 5.44 -12.05 -2.14
C PRO A 300 5.56 -12.37 -3.65
N PRO A 301 5.69 -11.33 -4.51
CA PRO A 301 5.89 -11.53 -5.93
C PRO A 301 7.06 -12.51 -6.19
N ILE A 302 6.83 -13.49 -7.06
CA ILE A 302 7.83 -14.54 -7.36
C ILE A 302 8.63 -14.20 -8.63
N GLY A 303 8.33 -13.04 -9.24
CA GLY A 303 8.94 -12.55 -10.48
C GLY A 303 8.34 -13.19 -11.73
N SER A 304 8.92 -12.89 -12.89
CA SER A 304 8.46 -13.43 -14.17
C SER A 304 8.61 -14.95 -14.23
N ILE A 305 7.49 -15.68 -14.31
CA ILE A 305 7.43 -17.13 -14.40
C ILE A 305 7.01 -17.53 -15.82
N ARG A 306 7.94 -18.12 -16.57
CA ARG A 306 7.70 -18.51 -17.98
C ARG A 306 7.11 -19.91 -18.16
N PHE A 307 6.93 -20.65 -17.08
CA PHE A 307 6.55 -22.05 -17.10
C PHE A 307 5.49 -22.33 -16.04
N ASN A 308 4.73 -23.40 -16.24
CA ASN A 308 3.79 -23.90 -15.23
C ASN A 308 4.51 -24.06 -13.90
N PHE A 309 3.84 -23.67 -12.82
CA PHE A 309 4.36 -23.85 -11.46
C PHE A 309 3.32 -24.56 -10.61
N PHE A 310 3.79 -25.09 -9.49
CA PHE A 310 2.93 -25.84 -8.58
C PHE A 310 3.04 -25.27 -7.17
N LEU A 311 1.90 -25.20 -6.50
CA LEU A 311 1.80 -24.93 -5.08
C LEU A 311 1.33 -26.19 -4.37
N LYS A 312 2.17 -26.76 -3.51
CA LYS A 312 1.79 -27.89 -2.68
C LYS A 312 1.41 -27.41 -1.29
N PHE A 313 0.18 -27.69 -0.89
CA PHE A 313 -0.34 -27.32 0.41
C PHE A 313 -0.40 -28.56 1.29
N THR A 314 0.40 -28.58 2.35
CA THR A 314 0.38 -29.64 3.37
C THR A 314 -0.36 -29.14 4.62
N ASN A 315 -1.42 -29.84 5.01
CA ASN A 315 -2.14 -29.53 6.24
C ASN A 315 -1.36 -30.05 7.45
N LEU A 316 -0.77 -29.14 8.23
CA LEU A 316 -0.02 -29.47 9.45
C LEU A 316 -0.88 -29.35 10.72
N SER A 317 -2.17 -29.05 10.58
CA SER A 317 -3.12 -29.01 11.70
C SER A 317 -3.61 -30.41 12.05
N THR A 318 -4.31 -30.56 13.18
CA THR A 318 -4.87 -31.83 13.64
C THR A 318 -6.23 -32.16 13.01
N GLU A 319 -6.87 -31.18 12.37
CA GLU A 319 -8.21 -31.32 11.79
C GLU A 319 -8.13 -31.36 10.26
N THR A 320 -9.09 -32.00 9.61
CA THR A 320 -9.26 -31.87 8.16
C THR A 320 -9.62 -30.43 7.81
N LYS A 321 -8.92 -29.85 6.83
CA LYS A 321 -9.14 -28.48 6.38
C LYS A 321 -9.37 -28.45 4.87
N GLN A 322 -9.82 -27.30 4.39
CA GLN A 322 -10.04 -27.04 2.97
C GLN A 322 -9.49 -25.65 2.66
N ILE A 323 -8.85 -25.50 1.51
CA ILE A 323 -8.57 -24.19 0.94
C ILE A 323 -9.84 -23.73 0.26
N THR A 324 -10.42 -22.65 0.79
CA THR A 324 -11.77 -22.21 0.43
C THR A 324 -11.80 -21.35 -0.84
N GLY A 325 -10.62 -20.96 -1.32
CA GLY A 325 -10.43 -20.14 -2.52
C GLY A 325 -9.11 -19.39 -2.47
N GLY A 326 -9.03 -18.31 -3.23
CA GLY A 326 -7.89 -17.42 -3.30
C GLY A 326 -7.85 -16.71 -4.64
N ILE A 327 -6.85 -15.85 -4.82
CA ILE A 327 -6.67 -15.05 -6.04
C ILE A 327 -5.20 -15.12 -6.44
N ILE A 328 -4.94 -15.35 -7.72
CA ILE A 328 -3.62 -15.13 -8.33
C ILE A 328 -3.69 -13.90 -9.24
N GLY A 329 -2.87 -12.90 -8.91
CA GLY A 329 -2.62 -11.73 -9.75
C GLY A 329 -1.45 -12.01 -10.71
N TYR A 330 -1.63 -11.70 -12.00
CA TYR A 330 -0.61 -11.95 -13.00
C TYR A 330 -0.65 -11.00 -14.20
N HIS A 331 0.51 -10.77 -14.81
CA HIS A 331 0.65 -10.14 -16.12
C HIS A 331 0.92 -11.22 -17.17
N SER A 332 0.04 -11.38 -18.16
CA SER A 332 0.36 -12.17 -19.36
C SER A 332 -0.54 -11.80 -20.53
N VAL A 333 -0.09 -12.13 -21.75
CA VAL A 333 -0.91 -12.09 -22.96
C VAL A 333 -2.04 -13.13 -22.89
N GLY A 334 -1.81 -14.29 -22.26
CA GLY A 334 -2.75 -15.41 -22.13
C GLY A 334 -3.65 -15.42 -20.89
N SER A 335 -4.34 -16.54 -20.68
CA SER A 335 -5.07 -16.88 -19.45
C SER A 335 -4.24 -17.83 -18.58
N LEU A 336 -4.42 -17.77 -17.26
CA LEU A 336 -3.98 -18.84 -16.37
C LEU A 336 -5.10 -19.87 -16.23
N GLU A 337 -4.75 -21.15 -16.30
CA GLU A 337 -5.64 -22.25 -15.91
C GLU A 337 -5.17 -22.83 -14.58
N LEU A 338 -6.12 -23.16 -13.70
CA LEU A 338 -5.86 -23.63 -12.35
C LEU A 338 -6.56 -24.98 -12.12
N GLU A 339 -5.79 -25.98 -11.71
CA GLU A 339 -6.32 -27.33 -11.44
C GLU A 339 -5.74 -27.91 -10.15
N TRP A 340 -6.60 -28.50 -9.31
CA TRP A 340 -6.17 -29.28 -8.15
C TRP A 340 -5.87 -30.72 -8.55
N ARG A 341 -4.71 -31.22 -8.12
CA ARG A 341 -4.24 -32.60 -8.29
C ARG A 341 -4.16 -33.36 -6.98
#